data_AF-A0AAE3W3Z9-F1
#
_entry.id   AF-A0AAE3W3Z9-F1
#
_cell.length_a   1.000
_cell.length_b   1.000
_cell.length_c   1.000
_cell.angle_alpha   90.00
_cell.angle_beta   90.00
_cell.angle_gamma   90.00
#
_symmetry.space_group_name_H-M   'P 1'
#
loop_
_entity.id
_entity.type
_entity.pdbx_description
1 polymer ?
#
loop_
_entity_poly.entity_id
_entity_poly.type
_entity_poly.pdbx_seq_one_letter_code
_entity_poly.pdbx_strand_id
1 'polypeptide(L)' 'MQGTVARFDEDTHHGTVLLDDGSEVAFGADAFAASGLRLLRLGQRMTIDRDDQGEVISITFPGLT' A
#
# COMPACT_ATOMS: atom_id res chain seq x y z
N MET A 1 0.39 -7.88 6.13
CA MET A 1 1.67 -8.26 5.47
C MET A 1 2.58 -7.04 5.39
N GLN A 2 3.86 -7.20 5.01
CA GLN A 2 4.79 -6.08 4.83
C GLN A 2 5.25 -6.00 3.37
N GLY A 3 5.51 -4.77 2.91
CA GLY A 3 5.99 -4.52 1.55
C GLY A 3 6.58 -3.14 1.37
N THR A 4 7.13 -2.91 0.18
CA THR A 4 7.82 -1.68 -0.21
C THR A 4 7.11 -1.03 -1.39
N VAL A 5 6.84 0.28 -1.31
CA VAL A 5 6.21 1.04 -2.40
C VAL A 5 7.08 1.00 -3.65
N ALA A 6 6.56 0.42 -4.73
CA ALA A 6 7.22 0.33 -6.03
C ALA A 6 6.74 1.43 -6.99
N ARG A 7 5.45 1.79 -6.94
CA ARG A 7 4.84 2.88 -7.71
C ARG A 7 3.79 3.60 -6.88
N PHE A 8 3.66 4.91 -7.11
CA PHE A 8 2.58 5.73 -6.58
C PHE A 8 2.28 6.86 -7.57
N ASP A 9 1.01 7.02 -7.89
CA ASP A 9 0.48 8.10 -8.72
C ASP A 9 -0.25 9.09 -7.81
N GLU A 10 0.25 10.33 -7.74
CA GLU A 10 -0.26 11.36 -6.82
C GLU A 10 -1.64 11.90 -7.23
N ASP A 11 -2.01 11.79 -8.51
CA ASP A 11 -3.27 12.33 -9.02
C ASP A 11 -4.43 11.36 -8.74
N THR A 12 -4.17 10.05 -8.85
CA THR A 12 -5.17 9.00 -8.67
C THR A 12 -5.11 8.35 -7.28
N HIS A 13 -3.96 8.44 -6.59
CA HIS A 13 -3.63 7.67 -5.39
C HIS A 13 -3.59 6.15 -5.61
N HIS A 14 -3.33 5.71 -6.84
CA HIS A 14 -3.09 4.31 -7.15
C HIS A 14 -1.60 4.00 -7.07
N GLY A 15 -1.27 2.74 -6.80
CA GLY A 15 0.12 2.32 -6.77
C GLY A 15 0.30 0.82 -6.71
N THR A 16 1.58 0.43 -6.63
CA THR A 16 1.96 -0.96 -6.39
C THR A 16 2.97 -1.04 -5.25
N VAL A 17 2.89 -2.13 -4.50
CA VAL A 17 3.88 -2.51 -3.50
C VAL A 17 4.48 -3.86 -3.86
N LEU A 18 5.78 -3.98 -3.65
CA LEU A 18 6.49 -5.25 -3.68
C LEU A 18 6.46 -5.83 -2.26
N LEU A 19 5.71 -6.91 -2.05
CA LEU A 19 5.66 -7.61 -0.78
C LEU A 19 7.00 -8.30 -0.48
N ASP A 20 7.25 -8.56 0.80
CA ASP A 20 8.49 -9.19 1.24
C ASP A 20 8.66 -10.64 0.72
N ASP A 21 7.58 -11.28 0.26
CA ASP A 21 7.63 -12.58 -0.41
C ASP A 21 7.99 -12.49 -1.92
N GLY A 22 8.19 -11.27 -2.43
CA GLY A 22 8.54 -10.98 -3.82
C GLY A 22 7.34 -10.77 -4.75
N SER A 23 6.10 -10.89 -4.28
CA SER A 23 4.93 -10.62 -5.10
C SER A 23 4.66 -9.11 -5.23
N GLU A 24 4.30 -8.67 -6.45
CA GLU A 24 3.86 -7.29 -6.68
C GLU A 24 2.34 -7.22 -6.63
N VAL A 25 1.82 -6.23 -5.90
CA VAL A 25 0.39 -6.12 -5.62
C VAL A 25 -0.05 -4.67 -5.77
N ALA A 26 -1.18 -4.47 -6.44
CA ALA A 26 -1.76 -3.15 -6.66
C ALA A 26 -2.65 -2.74 -5.47
N PHE A 27 -2.70 -1.44 -5.20
CA PHE A 27 -3.68 -0.83 -4.31
C PHE A 27 -4.34 0.36 -5.00
N GLY A 28 -5.60 0.62 -4.64
CA GLY A 28 -6.37 1.76 -5.13
C GLY A 28 -6.47 2.89 -4.12
N ALA A 29 -7.16 3.97 -4.53
CA ALA A 29 -7.33 5.17 -3.73
C ALA A 29 -7.97 4.92 -2.35
N ASP A 30 -8.94 4.01 -2.24
CA ASP A 30 -9.62 3.72 -0.97
C ASP A 30 -8.69 3.08 0.06
N ALA A 31 -7.87 2.13 -0.36
CA ALA A 31 -6.86 1.51 0.49
C ALA A 31 -5.80 2.53 0.94
N PHE A 32 -5.42 3.46 0.05
CA PHE A 32 -4.52 4.56 0.41
C PHE A 32 -5.19 5.55 1.37
N ALA A 33 -6.46 5.89 1.19
CA ALA A 33 -7.19 6.80 2.07
C ALA A 33 -7.26 6.27 3.52
N ALA A 34 -7.37 4.95 3.69
CA ALA A 34 -7.33 4.29 5.00
C ALA A 34 -6.00 4.50 5.76
N SER A 35 -4.93 4.91 5.07
CA SER A 35 -3.62 5.16 5.69
C SER A 35 -3.54 6.46 6.50
N GLY A 36 -4.41 7.43 6.22
CA GLY A 36 -4.31 8.80 6.74
C GLY A 36 -3.10 9.60 6.21
N LEU A 37 -2.36 9.06 5.25
CA LEU A 37 -1.20 9.70 4.65
C LEU A 37 -1.61 10.61 3.49
N ARG A 38 -0.74 11.58 3.21
CA ARG A 38 -0.93 12.51 2.09
C ARG A 38 -0.18 12.08 0.83
N LEU A 39 0.98 11.44 1.00
CA LEU A 39 1.87 11.03 -0.09
C LEU A 39 2.60 9.74 0.30
N LEU A 40 3.04 9.00 -0.71
CA LEU A 40 4.00 7.91 -0.58
C LEU A 40 5.28 8.23 -1.35
N ARG A 41 6.40 7.69 -0.86
CA ARG A 41 7.66 7.67 -1.59
C ARG A 41 7.95 6.25 -2.05
N LEU A 42 8.53 6.12 -3.25
CA LEU A 42 9.09 4.85 -3.69
C LEU A 42 10.15 4.39 -2.69
N GLY A 43 10.18 3.08 -2.41
CA GLY A 43 11.06 2.50 -1.39
C GLY A 43 10.52 2.60 0.04
N GLN A 44 9.37 3.25 0.27
CA GLN A 44 8.78 3.35 1.61
C GLN A 44 8.20 2.00 2.05
N ARG A 45 8.42 1.65 3.32
CA ARG A 45 7.87 0.42 3.92
C ARG A 45 6.47 0.64 4.47
N MET A 46 5.60 -0.31 4.16
CA MET A 46 4.18 -0.25 4.50
C MET A 46 3.68 -1.61 5.03
N THR A 47 2.69 -1.56 5.90
CA THR A 47 1.84 -2.70 6.25
C THR A 47 0.68 -2.76 5.27
N ILE A 48 0.41 -3.94 4.71
CA ILE A 48 -0.65 -4.19 3.74
C ILE A 48 -1.67 -5.15 4.36
N ASP A 49 -2.93 -4.76 4.40
CA ASP A 49 -4.04 -5.66 4.72
C ASP A 49 -4.82 -6.01 3.45
N ARG A 50 -5.27 -7.26 3.40
CA ARG A 50 -6.10 -7.79 2.33
C ARG A 50 -7.37 -8.38 2.88
N ASP A 51 -8.43 -8.34 2.08
CA ASP A 51 -9.64 -9.07 2.36
C ASP A 51 -9.52 -10.56 1.97
N ASP A 52 -10.61 -11.31 2.16
CA ASP A 52 -10.70 -12.74 1.86
C ASP A 52 -10.61 -13.04 0.35
N GLN A 53 -10.79 -12.04 -0.51
CA GLN A 53 -10.68 -12.15 -1.96
C GLN A 53 -9.28 -11.79 -2.47
N GLY A 54 -8.41 -11.32 -1.56
CA GLY A 54 -7.03 -10.92 -1.85
C GLY A 54 -6.88 -9.47 -2.31
N GLU A 55 -7.95 -8.67 -2.27
CA GLU A 55 -7.91 -7.25 -2.58
C GLU A 55 -7.24 -6.47 -1.45
N VAL A 56 -6.41 -5.49 -1.81
CA VAL A 56 -5.75 -4.63 -0.81
C VAL A 56 -6.76 -3.62 -0.28
N ILE A 57 -7.04 -3.69 1.02
CA ILE A 57 -8.03 -2.84 1.70
C ILE A 57 -7.37 -1.74 2.55
N SER A 58 -6.09 -1.87 2.88
CA SER A 58 -5.34 -0.86 3.61
C SER A 58 -3.84 -0.89 3.28
N ILE A 59 -3.20 0.28 3.34
CA ILE A 59 -1.73 0.43 3.25
C ILE A 59 -1.22 1.44 4.29
N THR A 60 -0.78 1.00 5.46
CA THR A 60 -0.45 1.87 6.61
C THR A 60 1.05 1.92 6.92
N PHE A 61 1.51 2.99 7.59
CA PHE A 61 2.89 3.01 8.10
C PHE A 61 3.03 1.96 9.22
N PRO A 62 4.12 1.18 9.25
CA PRO A 62 4.35 0.24 10.33
C PRO A 62 4.34 0.95 11.70
N GLY A 63 3.49 0.48 12.61
CA GLY A 63 3.37 1.02 13.97
C GLY A 63 2.41 2.20 14.15
N LEU A 64 1.70 2.63 13.10
CA LEU A 64 0.51 3.47 13.23
C LEU A 64 -0.74 2.56 13.20
N THR A 65 -1.51 2.57 14.29
CA THR A 65 -2.81 1.89 14.45
C THR A 65 -3.85 2.88 14.89
#